data_AF-A0A2E7Y628-F1
#
_entry.id   AF-A0A2E7Y628-F1
#
_cell.length_a   1.000
_cell.length_b   1.000
_cell.length_c   1.000
_cell.angle_alpha   90.00
_cell.angle_beta   90.00
_cell.angle_gamma   90.00
#
_symmetry.space_group_name_H-M   'P 1'
#
loop_
_entity.id
_entity.type
_entity.pdbx_description
1 polymer ?
#
loop_
_entity_poly.entity_id
_entity_poly.type
_entity_poly.pdbx_seq_one_letter_code
_entity_poly.pdbx_strand_id
1 'polypeptide(L)'
;MEPTSMPDVHADTWIRDAASQFGDRYGILTFAGENVRRRLSPSALERLERTVTLREPLDSRISDEIANAMKDWAIENGCTHYCHWFQPLTGSTAEKHDSFLSIDSNGQPITEFSGDQLIQAEPDASSFPSGGIRDTWEARGYTAWDPTSPAFIVRNGSERTLCIPTCFVSWTGESLDQKTPLLRSDEALSKQAM
;
A
#
# COMPACT_ATOMS: atom_id res chain seq x y z
N MET A 1 -0.25 33.65 -62.11
CA MET A 1 0.04 33.48 -60.67
C MET A 1 -0.86 32.37 -60.18
N GLU A 2 -0.34 31.15 -60.11
CA GLU A 2 -1.05 30.05 -59.45
C GLU A 2 -1.08 30.31 -57.94
N PRO A 3 -2.18 30.02 -57.25
CA PRO A 3 -2.22 30.10 -55.80
C PRO A 3 -1.33 29.00 -55.22
N THR A 4 -0.27 29.42 -54.53
CA THR A 4 0.59 28.52 -53.78
C THR A 4 -0.26 27.82 -52.70
N SER A 5 -0.49 26.53 -52.89
CA SER A 5 -1.06 25.63 -51.88
C SER A 5 -0.25 25.76 -50.60
N MET A 6 -0.88 26.19 -49.51
CA MET A 6 -0.25 26.15 -48.19
C MET A 6 0.03 24.69 -47.82
N PRO A 7 1.21 24.36 -47.29
CA PRO A 7 1.46 23.02 -46.80
C PRO A 7 0.48 22.71 -45.67
N ASP A 8 -0.17 21.55 -45.78
CA ASP A 8 -1.09 21.01 -44.80
C ASP A 8 -0.36 20.94 -43.45
N VAL A 9 -0.76 21.81 -42.53
CA VAL A 9 -0.15 21.91 -41.20
C VAL A 9 -0.62 20.66 -40.47
N HIS A 10 0.23 19.64 -40.46
CA HIS A 10 0.05 18.42 -39.67
C HIS A 10 -0.57 18.79 -38.32
N ALA A 11 -1.84 18.43 -38.14
CA ALA A 11 -2.54 18.58 -36.89
C ALA A 11 -1.73 17.85 -35.80
N ASP A 12 -1.09 18.65 -34.95
CA ASP A 12 -0.84 18.41 -33.53
C ASP A 12 -0.78 16.94 -33.10
N THR A 13 0.34 16.28 -33.42
CA THR A 13 0.70 14.94 -32.90
C THR A 13 1.45 15.05 -31.56
N TRP A 14 0.93 15.83 -30.61
CA TRP A 14 1.41 15.82 -29.22
C TRP A 14 0.71 14.76 -28.36
N ILE A 15 -0.37 14.15 -28.86
CA ILE A 15 -0.98 12.96 -28.25
C ILE A 15 -0.05 11.76 -28.55
N ARG A 16 0.91 11.53 -27.66
CA ARG A 16 1.71 10.30 -27.67
C ARG A 16 0.76 9.13 -27.46
N ASP A 17 0.88 8.10 -28.30
CA ASP A 17 0.19 6.85 -28.09
C ASP A 17 0.64 6.22 -26.76
N ALA A 18 -0.17 6.43 -25.72
CA ALA A 18 0.13 5.97 -24.37
C ALA A 18 0.21 4.45 -24.28
N ALA A 19 -0.48 3.72 -25.16
CA ALA A 19 -0.45 2.25 -25.18
C ALA A 19 0.93 1.74 -25.62
N SER A 20 1.49 2.28 -26.70
CA SER A 20 2.86 1.93 -27.11
C SER A 20 3.92 2.43 -26.13
N GLN A 21 3.67 3.55 -25.43
CA GLN A 21 4.64 4.11 -24.49
C GLN A 21 4.67 3.41 -23.13
N PHE A 22 3.50 2.98 -22.61
CA PHE A 22 3.35 2.52 -21.23
C PHE A 22 2.60 1.20 -21.05
N GLY A 23 1.94 0.69 -22.10
CA GLY A 23 0.90 -0.34 -22.03
C GLY A 23 1.24 -1.50 -21.09
N ASP A 24 2.31 -2.23 -21.39
CA ASP A 24 2.66 -3.45 -20.64
C ASP A 24 3.52 -3.18 -19.39
N ARG A 25 3.81 -1.91 -19.07
CA ARG A 25 4.78 -1.55 -18.02
C ARG A 25 4.17 -0.76 -16.86
N TYR A 26 3.09 -0.04 -17.11
CA TYR A 26 2.46 0.79 -16.10
C TYR A 26 1.65 -0.06 -15.10
N GLY A 27 1.80 0.23 -13.79
CA GLY A 27 1.03 -0.43 -12.73
C GLY A 27 1.36 -1.90 -12.46
N ILE A 28 2.30 -2.52 -13.19
CA ILE A 28 2.62 -3.95 -13.05
C ILE A 28 3.18 -4.31 -11.66
N LEU A 29 3.77 -3.35 -10.96
CA LEU A 29 4.31 -3.49 -9.61
C LEU A 29 3.33 -3.01 -8.53
N THR A 30 2.04 -2.96 -8.84
CA THR A 30 0.98 -2.56 -7.91
C THR A 30 0.00 -3.72 -7.73
N PHE A 31 -0.34 -4.02 -6.48
CA PHE A 31 -1.33 -5.01 -6.12
C PHE A 31 -2.74 -4.43 -6.31
N ALA A 32 -3.14 -4.30 -7.57
CA ALA A 32 -4.42 -3.73 -7.98
C ALA A 32 -4.95 -4.40 -9.26
N GLY A 33 -6.22 -4.16 -9.57
CA GLY A 33 -6.86 -4.60 -10.81
C GLY A 33 -6.74 -6.10 -11.03
N GLU A 34 -6.15 -6.51 -12.16
CA GLU A 34 -6.05 -7.92 -12.53
C GLU A 34 -5.16 -8.74 -11.58
N ASN A 35 -4.18 -8.11 -10.92
CA ASN A 35 -3.34 -8.80 -9.94
C ASN A 35 -4.15 -9.28 -8.73
N VAL A 36 -5.16 -8.49 -8.32
CA VAL A 36 -6.05 -8.83 -7.22
C VAL A 36 -7.14 -9.79 -7.69
N ARG A 37 -7.78 -9.49 -8.84
CA ARG A 37 -8.90 -10.26 -9.39
C ARG A 37 -8.59 -11.74 -9.61
N ARG A 38 -7.35 -12.06 -10.02
CA ARG A 38 -6.93 -13.45 -10.26
C ARG A 38 -6.60 -14.24 -8.99
N ARG A 39 -6.37 -13.56 -7.87
CA ARG A 39 -5.86 -14.16 -6.62
C ARG A 39 -6.89 -14.23 -5.51
N LEU A 40 -7.89 -13.35 -5.52
CA LEU A 40 -8.98 -13.36 -4.55
C LEU A 40 -10.20 -14.13 -5.07
N SER A 41 -10.93 -14.76 -4.16
CA SER A 41 -12.26 -15.27 -4.40
C SER A 41 -13.22 -14.13 -4.80
N PRO A 42 -14.29 -14.41 -5.56
CA PRO A 42 -15.28 -13.39 -5.92
C PRO A 42 -15.86 -12.65 -4.71
N SER A 43 -16.08 -13.36 -3.59
CA SER A 43 -16.61 -12.74 -2.37
C SER A 43 -15.60 -11.84 -1.67
N ALA A 44 -14.32 -12.23 -1.61
CA ALA A 44 -13.29 -11.39 -1.02
C ALA A 44 -13.02 -10.16 -1.88
N LEU A 45 -13.04 -10.29 -3.21
CA LEU A 45 -12.90 -9.18 -4.14
C LEU A 45 -14.03 -8.16 -3.96
N GLU A 46 -15.29 -8.61 -3.94
CA GLU A 46 -16.45 -7.71 -3.73
C GLU A 46 -16.34 -6.95 -2.41
N ARG A 47 -15.99 -7.65 -1.32
CA ARG A 47 -15.83 -7.03 0.01
C ARG A 47 -14.68 -6.02 0.03
N LEU A 48 -13.54 -6.34 -0.59
CA LEU A 48 -12.41 -5.42 -0.70
C LEU A 48 -12.78 -4.19 -1.54
N GLU A 49 -13.50 -4.37 -2.65
CA GLU A 49 -13.97 -3.26 -3.49
C GLU A 49 -14.90 -2.32 -2.72
N ARG A 50 -15.77 -2.84 -1.84
CA ARG A 50 -16.59 -2.01 -0.94
C ARG A 50 -15.73 -1.22 0.04
N THR A 51 -14.72 -1.83 0.64
CA THR A 51 -13.78 -1.11 1.52
C THR A 51 -13.08 0.03 0.77
N VAL A 52 -12.63 -0.20 -0.47
CA VAL A 52 -11.95 0.81 -1.28
C VAL A 52 -12.88 1.93 -1.75
N THR A 53 -14.09 1.59 -2.21
CA THR A 53 -15.01 2.54 -2.86
C THR A 53 -15.96 3.24 -1.89
N LEU A 54 -16.46 2.51 -0.89
CA LEU A 54 -17.43 3.00 0.09
C LEU A 54 -16.80 3.40 1.43
N ARG A 55 -15.47 3.23 1.57
CA ARG A 55 -14.72 3.46 2.82
C ARG A 55 -15.27 2.65 4.01
N GLU A 56 -15.81 1.47 3.73
CA GLU A 56 -16.24 0.52 4.77
C GLU A 56 -15.02 -0.09 5.47
N PRO A 57 -15.09 -0.39 6.79
CA PRO A 57 -14.02 -1.09 7.49
C PRO A 57 -13.63 -2.40 6.79
N LEU A 58 -12.33 -2.71 6.75
CA LEU A 58 -11.85 -3.98 6.19
C LEU A 58 -12.42 -5.16 6.98
N ASP A 59 -13.08 -6.08 6.29
CA ASP A 59 -13.67 -7.26 6.89
C ASP A 59 -12.58 -8.26 7.29
N SER A 60 -12.46 -8.54 8.60
CA SER A 60 -11.42 -9.44 9.11
C SER A 60 -11.50 -10.85 8.52
N ARG A 61 -12.68 -11.29 8.07
CA ARG A 61 -12.88 -12.62 7.48
C ARG A 61 -12.15 -12.82 6.16
N ILE A 62 -11.80 -11.74 5.46
CA ILE A 62 -11.07 -11.81 4.17
C ILE A 62 -9.60 -11.40 4.31
N SER A 63 -9.17 -11.02 5.51
CA SER A 63 -7.83 -10.45 5.74
C SER A 63 -6.72 -11.46 5.47
N ASP A 64 -6.86 -12.70 5.93
CA ASP A 64 -5.89 -13.78 5.65
C ASP A 64 -5.85 -14.16 4.18
N GLU A 65 -6.99 -14.12 3.48
CA GLU A 65 -7.05 -14.37 2.05
C GLU A 65 -6.29 -13.28 1.28
N ILE A 66 -6.50 -12.00 1.64
CA ILE A 66 -5.76 -10.87 1.06
C ILE A 66 -4.28 -10.96 1.38
N ALA A 67 -3.91 -11.25 2.62
CA ALA A 67 -2.51 -11.38 3.03
C ALA A 67 -1.81 -12.46 2.21
N ASN A 68 -2.39 -13.66 2.12
CA ASN A 68 -1.81 -14.74 1.32
C ASN A 68 -1.70 -14.36 -0.16
N ALA A 69 -2.73 -13.78 -0.76
CA ALA A 69 -2.69 -13.32 -2.15
C ALA A 69 -1.61 -12.25 -2.39
N MET A 70 -1.43 -11.33 -1.44
CA MET A 70 -0.43 -10.26 -1.51
C MET A 70 0.99 -10.81 -1.35
N LYS A 71 1.19 -11.75 -0.42
CA LYS A 71 2.45 -12.49 -0.21
C LYS A 71 2.85 -13.26 -1.46
N ASP A 72 1.95 -14.06 -2.02
CA ASP A 72 2.23 -14.88 -3.18
C ASP A 72 2.59 -14.01 -4.39
N TRP A 73 1.82 -12.94 -4.63
CA TRP A 73 2.14 -11.95 -5.66
C TRP A 73 3.51 -11.28 -5.46
N ALA A 74 3.86 -10.94 -4.23
CA ALA A 74 5.14 -10.32 -3.91
C ALA A 74 6.31 -11.29 -4.15
N ILE A 75 6.18 -12.53 -3.70
CA ILE A 75 7.19 -13.59 -3.89
C ILE A 75 7.37 -13.93 -5.37
N GLU A 76 6.29 -14.03 -6.15
CA GLU A 76 6.35 -14.21 -7.61
C GLU A 76 7.12 -13.08 -8.30
N ASN A 77 7.04 -11.87 -7.75
CA ASN A 77 7.82 -10.72 -8.18
C ASN A 77 9.21 -10.65 -7.54
N GLY A 78 9.66 -11.67 -6.82
CA GLY A 78 10.99 -11.78 -6.25
C GLY A 78 11.21 -10.98 -4.96
N CYS A 79 10.15 -10.60 -4.25
CA CYS A 79 10.27 -9.99 -2.93
C CYS A 79 10.64 -11.04 -1.88
N THR A 80 11.52 -10.66 -0.96
CA THR A 80 11.90 -11.45 0.22
C THR A 80 11.44 -10.81 1.53
N HIS A 81 11.09 -9.52 1.47
CA HIS A 81 10.67 -8.70 2.60
C HIS A 81 9.39 -7.94 2.25
N TYR A 82 8.69 -7.52 3.30
CA TYR A 82 7.63 -6.53 3.24
C TYR A 82 7.88 -5.42 4.25
N CYS A 83 7.24 -4.26 4.07
CA CYS A 83 7.25 -3.20 5.05
C CYS A 83 5.89 -2.49 5.14
N HIS A 84 5.55 -2.08 6.36
CA HIS A 84 4.52 -1.06 6.57
C HIS A 84 5.11 0.29 6.21
N TRP A 85 4.63 0.86 5.12
CA TRP A 85 5.12 2.09 4.55
C TRP A 85 4.24 3.26 5.00
N PHE A 86 4.79 4.20 5.77
CA PHE A 86 4.06 5.34 6.31
C PHE A 86 4.94 6.58 6.51
N GLN A 87 4.30 7.74 6.67
CA GLN A 87 4.96 9.03 6.85
C GLN A 87 4.65 9.58 8.26
N PRO A 88 5.50 9.31 9.27
CA PRO A 88 5.31 9.84 10.61
C PRO A 88 5.45 11.36 10.67
N LEU A 89 4.90 11.96 11.73
CA LEU A 89 5.00 13.40 11.99
C LEU A 89 6.44 13.89 12.28
N THR A 90 7.41 12.97 12.40
CA THR A 90 8.83 13.28 12.56
C THR A 90 9.52 13.78 11.28
N GLY A 91 8.80 13.79 10.14
CA GLY A 91 9.21 14.47 8.91
C GLY A 91 10.03 13.65 7.91
N SER A 92 10.26 12.36 8.17
CA SER A 92 10.87 11.41 7.23
C SER A 92 10.00 10.17 7.08
N THR A 93 9.97 9.56 5.88
CA THR A 93 9.30 8.27 5.67
C THR A 93 9.88 7.21 6.59
N ALA A 94 9.02 6.42 7.22
CA ALA A 94 9.41 5.28 8.01
C ALA A 94 9.03 3.98 7.29
N GLU A 95 9.96 3.04 7.30
CA GLU A 95 9.77 1.70 6.77
C GLU A 95 10.35 0.73 7.79
N LYS A 96 9.54 -0.23 8.26
CA LYS A 96 10.03 -1.38 9.01
C LYS A 96 10.03 -2.57 8.06
N HIS A 97 11.21 -3.10 7.74
CA HIS A 97 11.35 -4.25 6.86
C HIS A 97 11.27 -5.52 7.69
N ASP A 98 10.25 -6.34 7.42
CA ASP A 98 10.04 -7.67 7.98
C ASP A 98 10.22 -8.72 6.87
N SER A 99 10.72 -9.90 7.23
CA SER A 99 10.88 -10.99 6.26
C SER A 99 9.59 -11.79 6.14
N PHE A 100 9.30 -12.31 4.94
CA PHE A 100 8.29 -13.36 4.79
C PHE A 100 8.74 -14.69 5.42
N LEU A 101 10.05 -14.87 5.67
CA LEU A 101 10.59 -16.10 6.24
C LEU A 101 10.20 -16.24 7.71
N SER A 102 9.58 -17.37 8.05
CA SER A 102 9.27 -17.82 9.40
C SER A 102 9.76 -19.25 9.60
N ILE A 103 9.80 -19.74 10.83
CA ILE A 103 10.21 -21.10 11.18
C ILE A 103 9.02 -21.82 11.80
N ASP A 104 8.64 -22.96 11.21
CA ASP A 104 7.52 -23.75 11.72
C ASP A 104 7.86 -24.47 13.05
N SER A 105 6.86 -25.13 13.65
CA SER A 105 7.04 -25.88 14.90
C SER A 105 8.02 -27.06 14.79
N ASN A 106 8.35 -27.50 13.57
CA ASN A 106 9.31 -28.56 13.29
C ASN A 106 10.71 -28.02 12.95
N GLY A 107 10.92 -26.71 13.02
CA GLY A 107 12.18 -26.06 12.67
C GLY A 107 12.41 -25.88 11.17
N GLN A 108 11.40 -26.06 10.33
CA GLN A 108 11.49 -25.88 8.88
C GLN A 108 11.21 -24.43 8.46
N PRO A 109 11.97 -23.89 7.49
CA PRO A 109 11.69 -22.57 6.95
C PRO A 109 10.40 -22.58 6.12
N ILE A 110 9.51 -21.64 6.44
CA ILE A 110 8.23 -21.43 5.74
C ILE A 110 8.07 -19.94 5.41
N THR A 111 7.14 -19.61 4.51
CA THR A 111 6.78 -18.23 4.20
C THR A 111 5.43 -17.85 4.82
N GLU A 112 5.42 -16.85 5.67
CA GLU A 112 4.27 -16.41 6.46
C GLU A 112 3.98 -14.93 6.27
N PHE A 113 2.69 -14.60 6.14
CA PHE A 113 2.16 -13.25 6.15
C PHE A 113 0.66 -13.36 6.41
N SER A 114 0.17 -12.82 7.53
CA SER A 114 -1.20 -13.01 8.01
C SER A 114 -2.04 -11.74 7.89
N GLY A 115 -3.36 -11.90 7.96
CA GLY A 115 -4.32 -10.80 7.95
C GLY A 115 -4.14 -9.83 9.12
N ASP A 116 -3.65 -10.32 10.26
CA ASP A 116 -3.34 -9.47 11.42
C ASP A 116 -2.28 -8.42 11.10
N GLN A 117 -1.29 -8.78 10.27
CA GLN A 117 -0.28 -7.82 9.80
C GLN A 117 -0.93 -6.71 8.94
N LEU A 118 -2.04 -6.98 8.26
CA LEU A 118 -2.76 -5.95 7.47
C LEU A 118 -3.66 -5.08 8.35
N ILE A 119 -4.40 -5.66 9.28
CA ILE A 119 -5.43 -4.93 10.06
C ILE A 119 -4.81 -4.11 11.18
N GLN A 120 -3.93 -4.73 11.97
CA GLN A 120 -3.33 -4.10 13.14
C GLN A 120 -1.99 -4.79 13.44
N ALA A 121 -0.92 -4.27 12.85
CA ALA A 121 0.43 -4.64 13.22
C ALA A 121 0.94 -3.75 14.38
N GLU A 122 1.68 -4.33 15.31
CA GLU A 122 2.51 -3.58 16.26
C GLU A 122 3.82 -3.20 15.54
N PRO A 123 4.04 -1.93 15.16
CA PRO A 123 5.37 -1.45 14.85
C PRO A 123 6.21 -1.59 16.12
N ASP A 124 7.37 -2.25 16.01
CA ASP A 124 8.38 -2.27 17.06
C ASP A 124 9.02 -0.88 17.19
N ALA A 125 8.21 0.07 17.68
CA ALA A 125 8.50 1.47 17.89
C ALA A 125 9.47 1.69 19.06
N SER A 126 10.08 0.63 19.60
CA SER A 126 11.09 0.69 20.66
C SER A 126 12.33 1.51 20.28
N SER A 127 12.54 1.75 18.97
CA SER A 127 13.67 2.48 18.41
C SER A 127 13.38 3.95 18.08
N PHE A 128 12.15 4.46 18.29
CA PHE A 128 11.92 5.90 18.24
C PHE A 128 12.57 6.56 19.47
N PRO A 129 13.37 7.63 19.30
CA PRO A 129 14.05 8.27 20.42
C PRO A 129 13.03 8.79 21.43
N SER A 130 12.93 8.10 22.57
CA SER A 130 12.17 8.56 23.72
C SER A 130 12.93 9.72 24.35
N GLY A 131 12.55 10.94 23.97
CA GLY A 131 12.97 12.15 24.68
C GLY A 131 12.66 11.97 26.16
N GLY A 132 13.73 11.93 26.97
CA GLY A 132 13.71 11.40 28.33
C GLY A 132 12.59 11.93 29.23
N ILE A 133 12.19 11.05 30.16
CA ILE A 133 11.25 11.26 31.27
C ILE A 133 9.78 11.09 30.85
N ARG A 134 9.37 9.83 30.64
CA ARG A 134 8.09 9.20 31.05
C ARG A 134 8.00 7.76 30.52
N ASP A 135 7.20 6.92 31.20
CA ASP A 135 7.19 5.46 31.11
C ASP A 135 7.13 4.89 29.68
N THR A 136 8.01 3.94 29.38
CA THR A 136 8.26 3.32 28.07
C THR A 136 7.17 2.36 27.57
N TRP A 137 5.93 2.46 28.08
CA TRP A 137 4.79 1.65 27.63
C TRP A 137 3.80 2.44 26.76
N GLU A 138 3.68 3.75 26.95
CA GLU A 138 2.70 4.60 26.27
C GLU A 138 3.11 5.04 24.85
N ALA A 139 4.34 4.70 24.42
CA ALA A 139 4.89 5.02 23.10
C ALA A 139 4.65 3.91 22.04
N ARG A 140 3.80 2.93 22.32
CA ARG A 140 3.37 1.92 21.33
C ARG A 140 2.34 2.55 20.40
N GLY A 141 2.70 2.71 19.13
CA GLY A 141 1.72 2.97 18.08
C GLY A 141 1.31 1.68 17.38
N TYR A 142 0.29 1.75 16.54
CA TYR A 142 -0.25 0.66 15.74
C TYR A 142 -0.28 1.07 14.27
N THR A 143 0.01 0.11 13.41
CA THR A 143 -0.03 0.25 11.96
C THR A 143 -1.25 -0.49 11.40
N ALA A 144 -2.06 0.18 10.59
CA ALA A 144 -3.19 -0.41 9.88
C ALA A 144 -3.10 -0.10 8.37
N TRP A 145 -3.14 -1.13 7.52
CA TRP A 145 -3.16 -0.94 6.07
C TRP A 145 -4.38 -0.10 5.67
N ASP A 146 -4.18 0.86 4.77
CA ASP A 146 -5.26 1.59 4.10
C ASP A 146 -5.47 1.03 2.69
N PRO A 147 -6.55 0.24 2.46
CA PRO A 147 -6.79 -0.39 1.17
C PRO A 147 -7.08 0.59 0.03
N THR A 148 -7.42 1.85 0.33
CA THR A 148 -7.59 2.88 -0.71
C THR A 148 -6.27 3.22 -1.42
N SER A 149 -5.14 2.88 -0.79
CA SER A 149 -3.80 2.96 -1.37
C SER A 149 -3.27 1.54 -1.61
N PRO A 150 -3.15 1.11 -2.88
CA PRO A 150 -2.76 -0.27 -3.17
C PRO A 150 -1.32 -0.55 -2.74
N ALA A 151 -1.07 -1.76 -2.24
CA ALA A 151 0.29 -2.22 -1.98
C ALA A 151 1.11 -2.24 -3.26
N PHE A 152 2.42 -2.00 -3.15
CA PHE A 152 3.29 -1.86 -4.31
C PHE A 152 4.67 -2.44 -4.04
N ILE A 153 5.41 -2.74 -5.09
CA ILE A 153 6.78 -3.26 -4.98
C ILE A 153 7.76 -2.14 -5.30
N VAL A 154 8.64 -1.86 -4.36
CA VAL A 154 9.82 -1.02 -4.59
C VAL A 154 10.99 -1.91 -4.98
N ARG A 155 11.73 -1.48 -6.01
CA ARG A 155 12.96 -2.13 -6.45
C ARG A 155 14.14 -1.23 -6.10
N ASN A 156 15.11 -1.77 -5.37
CA ASN A 156 16.37 -1.09 -5.07
C ASN A 156 17.54 -1.99 -5.50
N GLY A 157 18.06 -1.74 -6.71
CA GLY A 157 19.06 -2.62 -7.32
C GLY A 157 18.51 -4.04 -7.51
N SER A 158 19.11 -5.00 -6.80
CA SER A 158 18.69 -6.42 -6.80
C SER A 158 17.58 -6.70 -5.80
N GLU A 159 17.35 -5.82 -4.83
CA GLU A 159 16.38 -6.01 -3.76
C GLU A 159 14.98 -5.58 -4.20
N ARG A 160 13.97 -6.30 -3.69
CA ARG A 160 12.56 -6.03 -3.93
C ARG A 160 11.81 -6.17 -2.61
N THR A 161 11.05 -5.14 -2.27
CA THR A 161 10.27 -5.09 -1.03
C THR A 161 8.81 -4.82 -1.36
N LEU A 162 7.90 -5.58 -0.75
CA LEU A 162 6.48 -5.27 -0.73
C LEU A 162 6.22 -4.11 0.24
N CYS A 163 5.79 -2.95 -0.26
CA CYS A 163 5.40 -1.81 0.55
C CYS A 163 3.88 -1.77 0.73
N ILE A 164 3.44 -1.74 1.98
CA ILE A 164 2.02 -1.73 2.38
C ILE A 164 1.66 -0.34 2.90
N PRO A 165 0.90 0.49 2.17
CA PRO A 165 0.55 1.84 2.58
C PRO A 165 -0.28 1.84 3.86
N THR A 166 0.28 2.37 4.94
CA THR A 166 -0.27 2.15 6.27
C THR A 166 -0.53 3.49 6.99
N CYS A 167 -1.61 3.54 7.76
CA CYS A 167 -1.83 4.58 8.77
C CYS A 167 -1.13 4.21 10.09
N PHE A 168 -0.54 5.19 10.77
CA PHE A 168 0.14 5.00 12.06
C PHE A 168 -0.52 5.86 13.15
N VAL A 169 -0.99 5.19 14.20
CA VAL A 169 -1.76 5.79 15.31
C VAL A 169 -1.19 5.39 16.66
N SER A 170 -1.38 6.19 17.70
CA SER A 170 -1.03 5.82 19.08
C SER A 170 -2.02 4.78 19.63
N TRP A 171 -1.69 4.16 20.76
CA TRP A 171 -2.63 3.32 21.50
C TRP A 171 -3.90 4.06 21.96
N THR A 172 -3.83 5.39 22.15
CA THR A 172 -4.97 6.25 22.46
C THR A 172 -5.80 6.64 21.23
N GLY A 173 -5.37 6.24 20.02
CA GLY A 173 -6.05 6.56 18.75
C GLY A 173 -5.70 7.94 18.18
N GLU A 174 -4.70 8.60 18.73
CA GLU A 174 -4.14 9.84 18.16
C GLU A 174 -3.35 9.50 16.90
N SER A 175 -3.46 10.33 15.87
CA SER A 175 -2.68 10.14 14.66
C SER A 175 -1.22 10.51 14.91
N LEU A 176 -0.32 9.61 14.51
CA LEU A 176 1.14 9.80 14.57
C LEU A 176 1.74 9.92 13.16
N ASP A 177 0.89 10.10 12.14
CA ASP A 177 1.23 10.15 10.73
C ASP A 177 0.60 11.32 9.98
N GLN A 178 1.00 11.49 8.73
CA GLN A 178 0.41 12.49 7.83
C GLN A 178 -0.82 11.96 7.08
N LYS A 179 -0.96 10.63 6.96
CA LYS A 179 -2.01 10.00 6.17
C LYS A 179 -3.37 10.06 6.86
N THR A 180 -3.44 9.77 8.16
CA THR A 180 -4.71 9.80 8.90
C THR A 180 -5.38 11.19 8.89
N PRO A 181 -4.67 12.31 9.15
CA PRO A 181 -5.27 13.66 9.10
C PRO A 181 -5.70 14.05 7.69
N LEU A 182 -4.96 13.61 6.67
CA LEU A 182 -5.32 13.82 5.26
C LEU A 182 -6.63 13.11 4.91
N LEU A 183 -6.76 11.82 5.25
CA LEU A 183 -7.98 11.04 4.99
C LEU A 183 -9.20 11.64 5.70
N ARG A 184 -9.05 12.06 6.96
CA ARG A 184 -10.12 12.76 7.71
C ARG A 184 -10.53 14.07 7.06
N SER A 185 -9.55 14.83 6.54
CA SER A 185 -9.79 16.10 5.87
C SER A 185 -10.51 15.92 4.54
N ASP A 186 -10.09 14.92 3.76
CA ASP A 186 -10.72 14.54 2.49
C ASP A 186 -12.17 14.08 2.67
N GLU A 187 -12.44 13.28 3.71
CA GLU A 187 -13.80 12.88 4.09
C GLU A 187 -14.67 14.09 4.48
N ALA A 188 -14.13 15.01 5.30
CA ALA A 188 -14.84 16.21 5.73
C ALA A 188 -15.20 17.11 4.53
N LEU A 189 -14.26 17.30 3.59
CA LEU A 189 -14.51 18.07 2.37
C LEU A 189 -15.54 17.38 1.48
N SER A 190 -15.41 16.08 1.26
CA SER A 190 -16.36 15.29 0.45
C SER A 190 -17.79 15.41 1.00
N LYS A 191 -17.96 15.37 2.31
CA LYS A 191 -19.27 15.52 2.96
C LYS A 191 -19.88 16.92 2.81
N GLN A 192 -19.06 17.97 2.75
CA GLN A 192 -19.55 19.36 2.62
C GLN A 192 -19.75 19.78 1.15
N ALA A 193 -19.08 19.13 0.22
CA ALA A 193 -19.21 19.40 -1.21
C ALA A 193 -20.42 18.67 -1.85
N MET A 194 -20.93 17.62 -1.21
CA MET A 194 -22.18 16.92 -1.57
C MET A 194 -23.41 17.61 -0.96
#